data_AF-A0A4Q2KMY7-F1
#
_entry.id   AF-A0A4Q2KMY7-F1
#
_cell.length_a   1.000
_cell.length_b   1.000
_cell.length_c   1.000
_cell.angle_alpha   90.00
_cell.angle_beta   90.00
_cell.angle_gamma   90.00
#
_symmetry.space_group_name_H-M   'P 1'
#
loop_
_entity.id
_entity.type
_entity.pdbx_description
1 polymer ?
#
loop_
_entity_poly.entity_id
_entity_poly.type
_entity_poly.pdbx_seq_one_letter_code
_entity_poly.pdbx_strand_id
1 'polypeptide(L)'
;MAAVLAACSPPQEEEQAGGLAPAEPADEPGHVLPPATDTFRYVGRWAESVEQCRKEAWTLTRDRLAAPEGIVCDFRSITKSPGGYAIDATCRVDGEEEDDDLILRFAESAKAMLVEGASSLPQTGLVYCGEAA
;
A
#
# COMPACT_ATOMS: atom_id res chain seq x y z
N MET A 1 41.83 44.20 38.78
CA MET A 1 40.66 43.73 39.54
C MET A 1 39.44 44.41 38.93
N ALA A 2 38.88 43.83 37.86
CA ALA A 2 37.67 42.97 37.82
C ALA A 2 36.38 43.82 37.91
N ALA A 3 35.83 44.28 36.78
CA ALA A 3 34.84 43.64 35.88
C ALA A 3 33.42 43.61 36.50
N VAL A 4 32.47 44.53 36.24
CA VAL A 4 31.73 44.96 35.02
C VAL A 4 30.41 44.19 34.80
N LEU A 5 29.30 44.93 35.03
CA LEU A 5 27.97 44.96 34.38
C LEU A 5 26.85 43.94 34.72
N ALA A 6 25.86 44.50 35.44
CA ALA A 6 24.41 44.53 35.18
C ALA A 6 23.80 43.52 34.18
N ALA A 7 22.83 42.77 34.69
CA ALA A 7 21.97 41.85 34.00
C ALA A 7 21.10 42.53 32.91
N CYS A 8 21.27 42.10 31.67
CA CYS A 8 20.30 42.23 30.59
C CYS A 8 19.98 40.81 30.09
N SER A 9 18.92 40.20 30.61
CA SER A 9 18.29 39.05 29.96
C SER A 9 17.12 39.58 29.12
N PRO A 10 17.06 39.31 27.81
CA PRO A 10 15.84 39.56 27.05
C PRO A 10 14.74 38.59 27.51
N PRO A 11 13.46 38.99 27.46
CA PRO A 11 12.37 38.02 27.54
C PRO A 11 12.49 37.07 26.36
N GLN A 12 12.55 35.76 26.64
CA GLN A 12 12.41 34.76 25.60
C GLN A 12 10.94 34.77 25.16
N GLU A 13 10.70 35.38 23.99
CA GLU A 13 9.46 35.19 23.25
C GLU A 13 9.24 33.69 23.01
N GLU A 14 8.06 33.25 23.43
CA GLU A 14 7.52 31.93 23.17
C GLU A 14 7.31 31.75 21.66
N GLU A 15 8.20 31.06 20.97
CA GLU A 15 7.87 30.49 19.66
C GLU A 15 8.75 29.27 19.35
N GLN A 16 8.45 28.16 20.01
CA GLN A 16 8.50 26.87 19.33
C GLN A 16 7.13 26.23 19.50
N ALA A 17 6.19 26.80 18.76
CA ALA A 17 5.05 26.08 18.24
C ALA A 17 5.54 24.69 17.82
N GLY A 18 4.88 23.66 18.36
CA GLY A 18 5.15 22.28 18.01
C GLY A 18 5.29 22.17 16.50
N GLY A 19 6.50 21.83 16.06
CA GLY A 19 6.76 21.31 14.73
C GLY A 19 6.10 19.95 14.63
N LEU A 20 4.77 19.91 14.68
CA LEU A 20 4.01 19.04 13.81
C LEU A 20 4.47 19.45 12.43
N ALA A 21 5.45 18.72 11.89
CA ALA A 21 5.59 18.61 10.45
C ALA A 21 4.16 18.53 9.89
N PRO A 22 3.82 19.26 8.81
CA PRO A 22 2.57 18.99 8.15
C PRO A 22 2.57 17.49 7.91
N ALA A 23 1.66 16.78 8.59
CA ALA A 23 1.35 15.42 8.22
C ALA A 23 1.02 15.56 6.74
N GLU A 24 1.90 15.05 5.88
CA GLU A 24 1.60 14.90 4.47
C GLU A 24 0.17 14.37 4.42
N PRO A 25 -0.72 15.00 3.63
CA PRO A 25 -2.12 14.62 3.63
C PRO A 25 -2.14 13.11 3.45
N ALA A 26 -2.62 12.39 4.47
CA ALA A 26 -2.68 10.94 4.42
C ALA A 26 -3.49 10.63 3.17
N ASP A 27 -2.80 10.14 2.14
CA ASP A 27 -3.34 10.02 0.80
C ASP A 27 -4.68 9.32 0.89
N GLU A 28 -5.74 10.00 0.45
CA GLU A 28 -7.08 9.47 0.63
C GLU A 28 -7.17 8.13 -0.10
N PRO A 29 -7.69 7.07 0.56
CA PRO A 29 -7.76 5.75 -0.05
C PRO A 29 -8.48 5.82 -1.40
N GLY A 30 -7.92 5.12 -2.37
CA GLY A 30 -8.36 5.02 -3.76
C GLY A 30 -8.18 6.26 -4.63
N HIS A 31 -7.44 7.28 -4.17
CA HIS A 31 -7.17 8.48 -4.97
C HIS A 31 -5.76 8.51 -5.56
N VAL A 32 -4.90 7.57 -5.19
CA VAL A 32 -3.53 7.44 -5.71
C VAL A 32 -3.17 5.98 -5.93
N LEU A 33 -2.29 5.75 -6.92
CA LEU A 33 -1.58 4.48 -7.04
C LEU A 33 -0.20 4.63 -6.42
N PRO A 34 0.40 3.53 -5.92
CA PRO A 34 1.81 3.53 -5.57
C PRO A 34 2.66 3.96 -6.78
N PRO A 35 3.85 4.55 -6.57
CA PRO A 35 4.71 5.01 -7.67
C PRO A 35 5.04 3.91 -8.69
N ALA A 36 4.99 4.24 -9.99
CA ALA A 36 5.35 3.30 -11.05
C ALA A 36 6.83 2.85 -11.02
N THR A 37 7.67 3.62 -10.33
CA THR A 37 9.09 3.33 -10.11
C THR A 37 9.35 2.23 -9.09
N ASP A 38 8.35 1.87 -8.28
CA ASP A 38 8.52 0.88 -7.23
C ASP A 38 8.77 -0.52 -7.80
N THR A 39 9.67 -1.25 -7.14
CA THR A 39 10.01 -2.62 -7.57
C THR A 39 8.81 -3.55 -7.36
N PHE A 40 8.14 -3.43 -6.22
CA PHE A 40 6.97 -4.21 -5.82
C PHE A 40 5.76 -3.29 -5.61
N ARG A 41 5.35 -2.60 -6.67
CA ARG A 41 4.26 -1.61 -6.65
C ARG A 41 2.91 -2.17 -6.15
N TYR A 42 2.73 -3.49 -6.21
CA TYR A 42 1.53 -4.16 -5.73
C TYR A 42 1.50 -4.34 -4.19
N VAL A 43 2.60 -4.08 -3.49
CA VAL A 43 2.64 -4.24 -2.03
C VAL A 43 1.81 -3.16 -1.36
N GLY A 44 0.97 -3.59 -0.41
CA GLY A 44 0.12 -2.72 0.38
C GLY A 44 -1.28 -3.29 0.56
N ARG A 45 -2.20 -2.41 0.93
CA ARG A 45 -3.62 -2.73 1.11
C ARG A 45 -4.40 -2.29 -0.13
N TRP A 46 -5.32 -3.13 -0.56
CA TRP A 46 -6.10 -2.93 -1.77
C TRP A 46 -7.55 -3.33 -1.53
N ALA A 47 -8.52 -2.72 -2.19
CA ALA A 47 -9.92 -3.09 -2.00
C ALA A 47 -10.73 -2.80 -3.27
N GLU A 48 -11.90 -3.41 -3.46
CA GLU A 48 -12.70 -3.18 -4.66
C GLU A 48 -13.32 -1.78 -4.69
N SER A 49 -13.42 -1.13 -3.52
CA SER A 49 -13.87 0.25 -3.37
C SER A 49 -13.20 0.96 -2.19
N VAL A 50 -13.27 2.29 -2.19
CA VAL A 50 -12.76 3.14 -1.10
C VAL A 50 -13.45 2.81 0.24
N GLU A 51 -14.73 2.45 0.20
CA GLU A 51 -15.51 2.07 1.40
C GLU A 51 -14.98 0.78 2.02
N GLN A 52 -14.56 -0.17 1.19
CA GLN A 52 -14.01 -1.46 1.62
C GLN A 52 -12.58 -1.35 2.18
N CYS A 53 -11.81 -0.30 1.86
CA CYS A 53 -10.46 -0.10 2.40
C CYS A 53 -10.38 -0.16 3.93
N ARG A 54 -11.48 0.08 4.66
CA ARG A 54 -11.53 0.04 6.13
C ARG A 54 -11.95 -1.31 6.71
N LYS A 55 -12.56 -2.19 5.92
CA LYS A 55 -13.25 -3.39 6.42
C LYS A 55 -12.80 -4.67 5.71
N GLU A 56 -12.61 -4.60 4.40
CA GLU A 56 -12.47 -5.74 3.50
C GLU A 56 -11.33 -5.47 2.52
N ALA A 57 -10.19 -4.99 3.04
CA ALA A 57 -9.01 -4.77 2.23
C ALA A 57 -8.23 -6.09 2.06
N TRP A 58 -7.90 -6.38 0.83
CA TRP A 58 -6.86 -7.31 0.43
C TRP A 58 -5.52 -6.79 0.96
N THR A 59 -4.67 -7.71 1.40
CA THR A 59 -3.30 -7.41 1.82
C THR A 59 -2.35 -8.13 0.89
N LEU A 60 -1.50 -7.37 0.21
CA LEU A 60 -0.45 -7.89 -0.65
C LEU A 60 0.90 -7.55 -0.02
N THR A 61 1.68 -8.58 0.29
CA THR A 61 3.09 -8.46 0.67
C THR A 61 3.96 -8.86 -0.51
N ARG A 62 5.30 -8.88 -0.33
CA ARG A 62 6.22 -9.22 -1.43
C ARG A 62 5.98 -10.62 -1.98
N ASP A 63 5.56 -11.54 -1.13
CA ASP A 63 5.51 -12.97 -1.38
C ASP A 63 4.11 -13.57 -1.12
N ARG A 64 3.09 -12.74 -0.87
CA ARG A 64 1.76 -13.23 -0.51
C ARG A 64 0.64 -12.26 -0.87
N LEU A 65 -0.51 -12.82 -1.21
CA LEU A 65 -1.81 -12.15 -1.31
C LEU A 65 -2.78 -12.76 -0.30
N ALA A 66 -3.53 -11.93 0.41
CA ALA A 66 -4.63 -12.35 1.26
C ALA A 66 -5.86 -11.49 0.95
N ALA A 67 -6.94 -12.12 0.50
CA ALA A 67 -8.23 -11.48 0.26
C ALA A 67 -9.19 -11.69 1.45
N PRO A 68 -10.22 -10.84 1.62
CA PRO A 68 -11.19 -10.93 2.72
C PRO A 68 -11.98 -12.26 2.77
N GLU A 69 -12.24 -12.87 1.61
CA GLU A 69 -13.02 -14.11 1.46
C GLU A 69 -12.23 -15.38 1.84
N GLY A 70 -11.13 -15.24 2.58
CA GLY A 70 -10.30 -16.37 3.02
C GLY A 70 -9.34 -16.90 1.95
N ILE A 71 -9.31 -16.27 0.77
CA ILE A 71 -8.38 -16.62 -0.31
C ILE A 71 -6.99 -16.13 0.05
N VAL A 72 -6.03 -17.04 0.04
CA VAL A 72 -4.64 -16.73 0.32
C VAL A 72 -3.77 -17.33 -0.76
N CYS A 73 -2.94 -16.53 -1.42
CA CYS A 73 -1.99 -17.02 -2.41
C CYS A 73 -0.56 -16.72 -1.96
N ASP A 74 0.26 -17.76 -1.86
CA ASP A 74 1.69 -17.65 -1.58
C ASP A 74 2.45 -17.62 -2.92
N PHE A 75 3.24 -16.58 -3.16
CA PHE A 75 3.92 -16.33 -4.42
C PHE A 75 5.19 -17.17 -4.52
N ARG A 76 5.28 -18.01 -5.54
CA ARG A 76 6.45 -18.85 -5.82
C ARG A 76 7.46 -18.14 -6.71
N SER A 77 6.98 -17.41 -7.72
CA SER A 77 7.83 -16.59 -8.58
C SER A 77 7.09 -15.35 -9.07
N ILE A 78 7.84 -14.24 -9.23
CA ILE A 78 7.29 -12.95 -9.63
C ILE A 78 8.12 -12.43 -10.79
N THR A 79 7.47 -12.22 -11.93
CA THR A 79 8.08 -11.67 -13.14
C THR A 79 7.45 -10.31 -13.46
N LYS A 80 8.27 -9.25 -13.46
CA LYS A 80 7.80 -7.93 -13.86
C LYS A 80 7.47 -7.94 -15.36
N SER A 81 6.30 -7.46 -15.72
CA SER A 81 5.81 -7.39 -17.10
C SER A 81 5.40 -5.95 -17.45
N PRO A 82 5.21 -5.60 -18.74
CA PRO A 82 4.77 -4.26 -19.11
C PRO A 82 3.44 -3.90 -18.42
N GLY A 83 3.47 -2.87 -17.57
CA GLY A 83 2.28 -2.41 -16.84
C GLY A 83 1.87 -3.26 -15.63
N GLY A 84 2.71 -4.19 -15.14
CA GLY A 84 2.44 -4.93 -13.91
C GLY A 84 3.31 -6.16 -13.68
N TYR A 85 2.70 -7.26 -13.28
CA TYR A 85 3.38 -8.47 -12.81
C TYR A 85 2.67 -9.73 -13.30
N ALA A 86 3.44 -10.76 -13.64
CA ALA A 86 2.97 -12.13 -13.76
C ALA A 86 3.56 -12.92 -12.59
N ILE A 87 2.70 -13.59 -11.82
CA ILE A 87 3.05 -14.22 -10.55
C ILE A 87 2.56 -15.65 -10.61
N ASP A 88 3.48 -16.59 -10.43
CA ASP A 88 3.16 -17.98 -10.20
C ASP A 88 2.96 -18.16 -8.69
N ALA A 89 1.80 -18.68 -8.28
CA ALA A 89 1.41 -18.76 -6.88
C ALA A 89 0.75 -20.10 -6.55
N THR A 90 0.77 -20.47 -5.28
CA THR A 90 -0.08 -21.52 -4.74
C THR A 90 -1.18 -20.83 -3.91
N CYS A 91 -2.41 -20.92 -4.39
CA CYS A 91 -3.59 -20.33 -3.78
C CYS A 91 -4.33 -21.35 -2.93
N ARG A 92 -4.82 -20.92 -1.78
CA ARG A 92 -5.73 -21.66 -0.91
C ARG A 92 -7.10 -21.02 -0.95
N VAL A 93 -8.09 -21.76 -1.46
CA VAL A 93 -9.50 -21.34 -1.53
C VAL A 93 -10.33 -22.42 -0.86
N ASP A 94 -11.17 -22.04 0.10
CA ASP A 94 -12.01 -22.96 0.88
C ASP A 94 -11.24 -24.15 1.52
N GLY A 95 -9.94 -23.98 1.74
CA GLY A 95 -9.05 -24.99 2.34
C GLY A 95 -8.36 -25.91 1.33
N GLU A 96 -8.67 -25.81 0.04
CA GLU A 96 -8.01 -26.55 -1.03
C GLU A 96 -6.85 -25.72 -1.60
N GLU A 97 -5.70 -26.36 -1.84
CA GLU A 97 -4.52 -25.72 -2.41
C GLU A 97 -4.43 -26.01 -3.90
N GLU A 98 -4.30 -24.97 -4.71
CA GLU A 98 -4.21 -25.04 -6.16
C GLU A 98 -3.08 -24.13 -6.65
N ASP A 99 -2.37 -24.57 -7.69
CA ASP A 99 -1.40 -23.71 -8.37
C ASP A 99 -2.13 -22.81 -9.35
N ASP A 100 -1.83 -21.51 -9.31
CA ASP A 100 -2.48 -20.49 -10.13
C ASP A 100 -1.47 -19.46 -10.67
N ASP A 101 -1.78 -18.91 -11.84
CA ASP A 101 -1.04 -17.83 -12.47
C ASP A 101 -1.81 -16.52 -12.24
N LEU A 102 -1.29 -15.67 -11.36
CA LEU A 102 -1.85 -14.36 -11.09
C LEU A 102 -1.24 -13.30 -12.01
N ILE A 103 -2.09 -12.52 -12.66
CA ILE A 103 -1.69 -11.35 -13.45
C ILE A 103 -2.15 -10.10 -12.72
N LEU A 104 -1.19 -9.23 -12.39
CA LEU A 104 -1.45 -7.91 -11.83
C LEU A 104 -1.22 -6.86 -12.91
N ARG A 105 -2.19 -5.97 -13.14
CA ARG A 105 -2.08 -4.86 -14.10
C ARG A 105 -2.46 -3.54 -13.47
N PHE A 106 -1.70 -2.49 -13.71
CA PHE A 106 -2.01 -1.14 -13.22
C PHE A 106 -2.72 -0.34 -14.31
N ALA A 107 -3.95 0.09 -14.01
CA ALA A 107 -4.73 0.98 -14.85
C ALA A 107 -4.52 2.43 -14.37
N GLU A 108 -3.47 3.09 -14.87
CA GLU A 108 -3.08 4.45 -14.44
C GLU A 108 -4.24 5.45 -14.49
N SER A 109 -5.04 5.41 -15.56
CA SER A 109 -6.17 6.32 -15.74
C SER A 109 -7.29 6.11 -14.73
N ALA A 110 -7.48 4.87 -14.27
CA ALA A 110 -8.50 4.49 -13.29
C ALA A 110 -7.95 4.49 -11.86
N LYS A 111 -6.65 4.69 -11.69
CA LYS A 111 -5.94 4.60 -10.41
C LYS A 111 -6.20 3.29 -9.66
N ALA A 112 -6.25 2.19 -10.41
CA ALA A 112 -6.57 0.87 -9.89
C ALA A 112 -5.55 -0.18 -10.33
N MET A 113 -5.49 -1.27 -9.58
CA MET A 113 -4.81 -2.51 -9.95
C MET A 113 -5.85 -3.56 -10.29
N LEU A 114 -5.78 -4.15 -11.48
CA LEU A 114 -6.54 -5.35 -11.81
C LEU A 114 -5.75 -6.57 -11.36
N VAL A 115 -6.44 -7.49 -10.69
CA VAL A 115 -5.97 -8.81 -10.31
C VAL A 115 -6.75 -9.83 -11.10
N GLU A 116 -6.05 -10.74 -11.77
CA GLU A 116 -6.63 -11.83 -12.54
C GLU A 116 -5.97 -13.14 -12.08
N GLY A 117 -6.75 -14.16 -11.71
CA GLY A 117 -6.28 -15.53 -11.51
C GLY A 117 -6.87 -16.44 -12.57
N ALA A 118 -6.12 -17.42 -13.06
CA ALA A 118 -6.54 -18.29 -14.15
C ALA A 118 -7.71 -19.21 -13.77
N SER A 119 -7.83 -19.62 -12.50
CA SER A 119 -8.81 -20.62 -12.08
C SER A 119 -9.61 -20.24 -10.84
N SER A 120 -8.97 -19.59 -9.87
CA SER A 120 -9.51 -19.43 -8.51
C SER A 120 -10.07 -18.03 -8.19
N LEU A 121 -9.72 -17.01 -8.98
CA LEU A 121 -10.08 -15.62 -8.72
C LEU A 121 -10.70 -14.96 -9.95
N PRO A 122 -11.91 -14.36 -9.85
CA PRO A 122 -12.42 -13.53 -10.93
C PRO A 122 -11.50 -12.32 -11.17
N GLN A 123 -11.55 -11.75 -12.36
CA GLN A 123 -10.88 -10.49 -12.64
C GLN A 123 -11.49 -9.41 -11.74
N THR A 124 -10.68 -8.84 -10.85
CA THR A 124 -11.12 -7.87 -9.84
C THR A 124 -10.29 -6.60 -9.93
N GLY A 125 -10.95 -5.45 -10.05
CA GLY A 125 -10.32 -4.14 -9.98
C GLY A 125 -10.23 -3.67 -8.53
N LEU A 126 -9.03 -3.31 -8.10
CA LEU A 126 -8.74 -2.88 -6.73
C LEU A 126 -8.16 -1.47 -6.70
N VAL A 127 -8.68 -0.64 -5.79
CA VAL A 127 -8.13 0.65 -5.44
C VAL A 127 -7.11 0.52 -4.31
N TYR A 128 -6.07 1.36 -4.32
CA TYR A 128 -5.04 1.34 -3.28
C TYR A 128 -5.56 1.98 -1.99
N CYS A 129 -5.37 1.29 -0.87
CA CYS A 129 -5.85 1.70 0.45
C CYS A 129 -4.74 2.20 1.38
N GLY A 130 -3.49 2.25 0.90
CA GLY A 130 -2.31 2.59 1.70
C GLY A 130 -1.43 1.37 1.98
N GLU A 131 -0.39 1.59 2.78
CA GLU A 131 0.59 0.55 3.12
C GLU A 131 -0.03 -0.60 3.94
N ALA A 132 0.54 -1.79 3.81
CA ALA A 132 0.24 -2.90 4.70
C ALA A 132 0.95 -2.65 6.04
N ALA A 133 0.17 -2.65 7.12
CA ALA A 133 0.66 -2.41 8.48
C ALA A 133 1.50 -3.59 9.02
#